data_AF-I4DPY4-F1
#
_entry.id   AF-I4DPY4-F1
#
_cell.length_a   1.000
_cell.length_b   1.000
_cell.length_c   1.000
_cell.angle_alpha   90.00
_cell.angle_beta   90.00
_cell.angle_gamma   90.00
#
_symmetry.space_group_name_H-M   'P 1'
#
loop_
_entity.id
_entity.type
_entity.pdbx_description
1 polymer ?
#
loop_
_entity_poly.entity_id
_entity_poly.type
_entity_poly.pdbx_seq_one_letter_code
_entity_poly.pdbx_strand_id
1 'polypeptide(L)' 'MAKEIAEEYASSLADLTVNSKPLINMLTILAEENIDHAGVIVDTVEKHLEKVILHF' A
#
# COMPACT_ATOMS: atom_id res chain seq x y z
N MET A 1 8.60 0.76 13.48
CA MET A 1 7.67 -0.33 13.12
C MET A 1 6.45 0.19 12.35
N ALA A 2 5.33 0.57 12.98
CA ALA A 2 4.09 0.93 12.26
C ALA A 2 4.26 2.07 11.22
N LYS A 3 5.03 3.11 11.56
CA LYS A 3 5.34 4.21 10.63
C LYS A 3 6.15 3.74 9.42
N GLU A 4 7.14 2.88 9.63
CA GLU A 4 8.02 2.37 8.56
C GLU A 4 7.21 1.49 7.59
N ILE A 5 6.32 0.65 8.12
CA ILE A 5 5.40 -0.18 7.31
C ILE A 5 4.47 0.70 6.47
N ALA A 6 3.92 1.77 7.07
CA ALA A 6 3.09 2.72 6.31
C ALA A 6 3.88 3.38 5.17
N GLU A 7 5.12 3.81 5.43
CA GLU A 7 5.99 4.46 4.43
C GLU A 7 6.38 3.50 3.30
N GLU A 8 6.73 2.25 3.63
CA GLU A 8 7.06 1.21 2.64
C GLU A 8 5.86 0.84 1.77
N TYR A 9 4.69 0.66 2.38
CA TYR A 9 3.45 0.34 1.66
C TYR A 9 3.01 1.51 0.78
N ALA A 10 3.11 2.74 1.28
CA ALA A 10 2.79 3.94 0.52
C ALA A 10 3.72 4.13 -0.68
N SER A 11 5.02 3.87 -0.52
CA SER A 11 6.00 3.94 -1.62
C SER A 11 5.66 2.91 -2.71
N SER A 12 5.38 1.66 -2.31
CA SER A 12 5.03 0.58 -3.24
C SER A 12 3.71 0.84 -3.99
N LEU A 13 2.72 1.44 -3.32
CA LEU A 13 1.46 1.88 -3.95
C LEU A 13 1.68 3.04 -4.92
N ALA A 14 2.59 3.98 -4.63
CA ALA A 14 2.89 5.09 -5.53
C ALA A 14 3.46 4.62 -6.88
N ASP A 15 4.20 3.51 -6.87
CA ASP A 15 4.72 2.88 -8.09
C ASP A 15 3.66 2.09 -8.87
N LEU A 16 2.53 1.75 -8.25
CA LEU A 16 1.40 1.04 -8.85
C LEU A 16 0.53 1.98 -9.71
N THR A 17 1.13 2.61 -10.72
CA THR A 17 0.46 3.54 -11.64
C THR A 17 -0.32 2.84 -12.76
N VAL A 18 -0.04 1.56 -12.96
CA VAL A 18 -0.71 0.66 -13.91
C VAL A 18 -0.99 -0.67 -13.22
N ASN A 19 -1.86 -1.48 -13.80
CA ASN A 19 -2.14 -2.82 -13.30
C ASN A 19 -0.90 -3.74 -13.46
N SER A 20 -0.03 -3.72 -12.46
CA SER A 20 1.24 -4.44 -12.42
C SER A 20 1.16 -5.62 -11.47
N LYS A 21 1.03 -6.84 -12.02
CA LYS A 21 1.03 -8.07 -11.23
C LYS A 21 2.23 -8.21 -10.27
N PRO A 22 3.48 -7.89 -10.68
CA PRO A 22 4.62 -7.96 -9.76
C PRO A 22 4.47 -7.06 -8.54
N LEU A 23 3.98 -5.82 -8.73
CA LEU A 23 3.81 -4.86 -7.64
C LEU A 23 2.66 -5.28 -6.72
N ILE A 24 1.55 -5.79 -7.28
CA ILE A 24 0.43 -6.33 -6.48
C ILE A 24 0.91 -7.52 -5.62
N ASN A 25 1.72 -8.42 -6.19
CA ASN A 25 2.26 -9.54 -5.43
C ASN A 25 3.19 -9.08 -4.30
N MET A 26 4.04 -8.08 -4.55
CA MET A 26 4.89 -7.49 -3.52
C MET A 26 4.04 -6.89 -2.38
N LEU A 27 3.03 -6.08 -2.71
CA LEU A 27 2.10 -5.51 -1.73
C LEU A 27 1.37 -6.59 -0.91
N THR A 28 1.07 -7.73 -1.54
CA THR A 28 0.44 -8.88 -0.87
C THR A 28 1.41 -9.54 0.12
N ILE A 29 2.65 -9.78 -0.27
CA ILE A 29 3.70 -10.35 0.60
C ILE A 29 3.96 -9.42 1.79
N LEU A 30 4.11 -8.12 1.56
CA LEU A 30 4.30 -7.13 2.62
C LEU A 30 3.13 -7.12 3.62
N ALA A 31 1.90 -7.30 3.14
CA ALA A 31 0.74 -7.37 4.02
C ALA A 31 0.71 -8.66 4.85
N GLU A 32 1.09 -9.79 4.26
CA GLU A 32 1.18 -11.08 4.95
C GLU A 32 2.25 -11.07 6.05
N GLU A 33 3.42 -10.47 5.77
CA GLU A 33 4.52 -10.35 6.73
C GLU A 33 4.23 -9.38 7.90
N ASN A 34 3.30 -8.44 7.70
CA ASN A 34 2.99 -7.37 8.66
C ASN A 34 1.54 -7.42 9.18
N ILE A 35 1.01 -8.62 9.40
CA ILE A 35 -0.40 -8.83 9.79
C ILE A 35 -0.79 -8.10 11.10
N ASP A 36 0.14 -7.98 12.05
CA ASP A 36 -0.06 -7.23 13.30
C ASP A 36 -0.26 -5.72 13.08
N HIS A 37 0.07 -5.25 11.88
CA HIS A 37 -0.07 -3.87 11.43
C HIS A 37 -1.12 -3.72 10.31
N ALA A 38 -2.01 -4.70 10.15
CA ALA A 38 -3.07 -4.68 9.13
C ALA A 38 -3.88 -3.37 9.10
N GLY A 39 -4.20 -2.80 10.28
CA GLY A 39 -4.92 -1.53 10.36
C GLY A 39 -4.16 -0.38 9.69
N VAL A 40 -2.83 -0.33 9.82
CA VAL A 40 -1.98 0.70 9.19
C VAL A 40 -1.93 0.52 7.67
N ILE A 41 -1.87 -0.73 7.20
CA ILE A 41 -1.86 -1.07 5.78
C ILE A 41 -3.18 -0.64 5.12
N VAL A 42 -4.32 -0.98 5.75
CA VAL A 42 -5.65 -0.58 5.28
C VAL A 42 -5.76 0.95 5.17
N ASP A 43 -5.40 1.66 6.25
CA ASP A 43 -5.37 3.13 6.29
C ASP A 43 -4.55 3.73 5.14
N THR A 44 -3.44 3.09 4.79
CA THR A 44 -2.52 3.55 3.75
C THR A 44 -3.11 3.34 2.36
N VAL A 45 -3.76 2.20 2.12
CA VAL A 45 -4.46 1.89 0.86
C VAL A 45 -5.62 2.87 0.66
N GLU A 46 -6.45 3.10 1.69
CA GLU A 46 -7.59 4.03 1.62
C GLU A 46 -7.13 5.45 1.26
N LYS A 47 -6.12 5.98 1.96
CA LYS A 47 -5.54 7.31 1.66
C LYS A 47 -4.98 7.40 0.24
N HIS A 48 -4.37 6.33 -0.25
CA HIS A 48 -3.88 6.29 -1.63
C HIS A 48 -5.03 6.35 -2.63
N LEU A 49 -6.10 5.57 -2.42
CA LEU A 49 -7.28 5.59 -3.27
C LEU A 49 -7.97 6.96 -3.28
N GLU A 50 -8.12 7.61 -2.13
CA GLU A 50 -8.67 8.98 -2.04
C GLU A 50 -7.87 9.96 -2.91
N LYS A 51 -6.54 9.91 -2.84
CA LYS A 51 -5.66 10.78 -3.63
C LYS A 51 -5.77 10.52 -5.13
N VAL A 52 -5.82 9.25 -5.54
CA VAL A 52 -5.88 8.84 -6.95
C VAL A 52 -7.24 9.18 -7.57
N ILE A 53 -8.34 8.96 -6.83
CA ILE A 53 -9.70 9.30 -7.28
C ILE A 53 -9.85 10.81 -7.53
N LEU A 54 -9.22 11.65 -6.71
CA LEU A 54 -9.22 13.11 -6.89
C LEU A 54 -8.44 13.60 -8.12
N HIS A 55 -7.72 12.72 -8.83
CA HIS A 55 -6.95 13.04 -10.04
C HIS A 55 -7.54 12.50 -11.35
N PHE A 56 -8.73 11.89 -11.32
CA PHE A 56 -9.51 11.51 -12.51
C PHE A 56 -10.55 12.58 -12.87
#